data_AF-A0A942K087-F1
#
_entry.id   AF-A0A942K087-F1
#
_cell.length_a   1.000
_cell.length_b   1.000
_cell.length_c   1.000
_cell.angle_alpha   90.00
_cell.angle_beta   90.00
_cell.angle_gamma   90.00
#
_symmetry.space_group_name_H-M   'P 1'
#
loop_
_entity.id
_entity.type
_entity.pdbx_description
1 polymer ?
#
loop_
_entity_poly.entity_id
_entity_poly.type
_entity_poly.pdbx_seq_one_letter_code
_entity_poly.pdbx_strand_id
1 'polypeptide(L)'
;MAFRADEAARIGYERAVNYLISRLRDADESQRARSKEAFDDIVDKYGPVIDSYPSWHPLVTNHDSRDPVTHPGRECGYNGLDHTIYLANAFITCPYRDGQEVIDSVAALPPHPVATISAERLDVQLYQPNANPILVKCDWDKPLPMDRMIPLSLAMPLILEKEIPCWRWSEVAETWESMRPYFLGAPYGSRSSLFVNQETGQTIKKIWNALIYTGMFGHIRV
;
A
#
# COMPACT_ATOMS: atom_id res chain seq x y z
N MET A 1 -1.66 -6.92 22.48
CA MET A 1 -2.90 -6.14 22.31
C MET A 1 -3.52 -6.57 20.98
N ALA A 2 -4.83 -6.82 20.93
CA ALA A 2 -5.50 -7.12 19.66
C ALA A 2 -5.43 -5.88 18.77
N PHE A 3 -5.08 -6.04 17.50
CA PHE A 3 -5.10 -4.94 16.55
C PHE A 3 -6.54 -4.53 16.28
N ARG A 4 -6.81 -3.24 16.45
CA ARG A 4 -8.14 -2.65 16.28
C ARG A 4 -8.18 -1.99 14.92
N ALA A 5 -8.52 -2.78 13.90
CA ALA A 5 -8.53 -2.33 12.51
C ALA A 5 -9.41 -1.08 12.31
N ASP A 6 -10.60 -1.05 12.91
CA ASP A 6 -11.53 0.08 12.79
C ASP A 6 -10.96 1.37 13.41
N GLU A 7 -10.29 1.25 14.56
CA GLU A 7 -9.65 2.40 15.22
C GLU A 7 -8.49 2.94 14.39
N ALA A 8 -7.67 2.04 13.84
CA ALA A 8 -6.55 2.40 12.96
C ALA A 8 -7.04 3.06 11.66
N ALA A 9 -8.09 2.51 11.03
CA ALA A 9 -8.70 3.07 9.84
C ALA A 9 -9.28 4.47 10.10
N ARG A 10 -9.99 4.66 11.21
CA ARG A 10 -10.54 5.97 11.61
C ARG A 10 -9.43 7.01 11.82
N ILE A 11 -8.36 6.66 12.54
CA ILE A 11 -7.22 7.56 12.78
C ILE A 11 -6.53 7.93 11.45
N GLY A 12 -6.32 6.94 10.57
CA GLY A 12 -5.75 7.17 9.24
C GLY A 12 -6.60 8.12 8.40
N TYR A 13 -7.92 7.92 8.41
CA TYR A 13 -8.88 8.79 7.73
C TYR A 13 -8.82 10.23 8.25
N GLU A 14 -8.91 10.43 9.57
CA GLU A 14 -8.84 11.76 10.19
C GLU A 14 -7.53 12.49 9.85
N ARG A 15 -6.41 11.76 9.86
CA ARG A 15 -5.12 12.31 9.42
C ARG A 15 -5.15 12.75 7.97
N ALA A 16 -5.67 11.92 7.07
CA ALA A 16 -5.71 12.24 5.64
C ALA A 16 -6.62 13.43 5.35
N VAL A 17 -7.80 13.51 5.97
CA VAL A 17 -8.70 14.68 5.87
C VAL A 17 -7.99 15.94 6.35
N ASN A 18 -7.30 15.89 7.48
CA ASN A 18 -6.55 17.02 8.00
C ASN A 18 -5.40 17.45 7.08
N TYR A 19 -4.78 16.50 6.39
CA TYR A 19 -3.68 16.77 5.48
C TYR A 19 -4.14 17.32 4.13
N LEU A 20 -5.14 16.70 3.51
CA LEU A 20 -5.59 17.01 2.15
C LEU A 20 -6.65 18.11 2.11
N ILE A 21 -7.53 18.20 3.11
CA ILE A 21 -8.74 19.05 3.00
C ILE A 21 -8.62 20.26 3.92
N SER A 22 -8.23 20.08 5.18
CA SER A 22 -8.13 21.18 6.15
C SER A 22 -7.05 22.23 5.78
N ARG A 23 -6.14 21.90 4.87
CA ARG A 23 -5.09 22.81 4.37
C ARG A 23 -5.55 23.74 3.24
N LEU A 24 -6.75 23.55 2.71
CA LEU A 24 -7.35 24.40 1.68
C LEU A 24 -7.85 25.73 2.30
N ARG A 25 -6.93 26.57 2.78
CA ARG A 25 -7.24 27.80 3.53
C ARG A 25 -8.12 28.78 2.76
N ASP A 26 -7.88 28.89 1.46
CA ASP A 26 -8.57 29.84 0.58
C ASP A 26 -9.75 29.23 -0.18
N ALA A 27 -10.00 27.93 -0.02
CA ALA A 27 -11.17 27.27 -0.60
C ALA A 27 -12.44 27.62 0.16
N ASP A 28 -13.51 27.87 -0.57
CA ASP A 28 -14.84 28.03 0.03
C ASP A 28 -15.38 26.71 0.60
N GLU A 29 -16.46 26.81 1.38
CA GLU A 29 -17.08 25.65 2.03
C GLU A 29 -17.59 24.61 1.03
N SER A 30 -18.04 25.04 -0.14
CA SER A 30 -18.55 24.15 -1.20
C SER A 30 -17.43 23.31 -1.83
N GLN A 31 -16.27 23.91 -2.09
CA GLN A 31 -15.11 23.23 -2.64
C GLN A 31 -14.53 22.24 -1.62
N ARG A 32 -14.49 22.59 -0.33
CA ARG A 32 -14.08 21.67 0.73
C ARG A 32 -15.05 20.49 0.84
N ALA A 33 -16.36 20.73 0.77
CA ALA A 33 -17.37 19.67 0.78
C ALA A 33 -17.21 18.71 -0.41
N ARG A 34 -17.09 19.24 -1.63
CA ARG A 34 -16.85 18.45 -2.85
C ARG A 34 -15.57 17.61 -2.77
N SER A 35 -14.49 18.20 -2.24
CA SER A 35 -13.21 17.51 -2.12
C SER A 35 -13.24 16.43 -1.05
N LYS A 36 -14.00 16.65 0.04
CA LYS A 36 -14.25 15.64 1.06
C LYS A 36 -15.09 14.49 0.53
N GLU A 37 -16.17 14.78 -0.18
CA GLU A 37 -17.03 13.76 -0.80
C GLU A 37 -16.23 12.88 -1.76
N ALA A 38 -15.42 13.49 -2.64
CA ALA A 38 -14.55 12.73 -3.54
C ALA A 38 -13.51 11.87 -2.77
N PHE A 39 -12.97 12.37 -1.66
CA PHE A 39 -12.06 11.57 -0.83
C PHE A 39 -12.78 10.42 -0.14
N ASP A 40 -14.00 10.63 0.35
CA ASP A 40 -14.85 9.60 0.96
C ASP A 40 -15.14 8.49 -0.05
N ASP A 41 -15.53 8.83 -1.29
CA ASP A 41 -15.75 7.87 -2.37
C ASP A 41 -14.49 7.03 -2.69
N ILE A 42 -13.31 7.66 -2.65
CA ILE A 42 -12.03 6.98 -2.88
C ILE A 42 -11.74 6.00 -1.75
N VAL A 43 -11.95 6.40 -0.49
CA VAL A 43 -11.77 5.50 0.69
C VAL A 43 -12.78 4.35 0.63
N ASP A 44 -14.04 4.67 0.32
CA ASP A 44 -15.12 3.69 0.18
C ASP A 44 -14.92 2.74 -1.00
N LYS A 45 -14.08 3.07 -1.97
CA LYS A 45 -13.77 2.17 -3.10
C LYS A 45 -12.46 1.41 -2.90
N TYR A 46 -11.39 2.11 -2.53
CA TYR A 46 -10.03 1.56 -2.51
C TYR A 46 -9.55 1.13 -1.12
N GLY A 47 -10.36 1.36 -0.09
CA GLY A 47 -10.10 0.90 1.27
C GLY A 47 -9.50 1.99 2.17
N PRO A 48 -9.19 1.63 3.42
CA PRO A 48 -8.79 2.59 4.43
C PRO A 48 -7.42 3.22 4.12
N VAL A 49 -7.17 4.37 4.75
CA VAL A 49 -5.86 5.02 4.74
C VAL A 49 -4.85 4.15 5.49
N ILE A 50 -3.68 3.97 4.88
CA ILE A 50 -2.57 3.15 5.40
C ILE A 50 -1.31 3.99 5.56
N ASP A 51 -0.33 3.44 6.27
CA ASP A 51 0.99 4.07 6.46
C ASP A 51 2.00 3.54 5.44
N SER A 52 2.00 2.23 5.20
CA SER A 52 2.86 1.60 4.22
C SER A 52 2.25 0.30 3.68
N TYR A 53 2.61 -0.06 2.46
CA TYR A 53 2.17 -1.30 1.82
C TYR A 53 3.01 -2.50 2.28
N PRO A 54 2.45 -3.72 2.24
CA PRO A 54 3.29 -4.90 2.17
C PRO A 54 4.21 -4.84 0.95
N SER A 55 5.47 -5.29 1.05
CA SER A 55 6.44 -5.22 -0.06
C SER A 55 6.00 -6.02 -1.30
N TRP A 56 5.14 -7.02 -1.10
CA TRP A 56 4.57 -7.85 -2.16
C TRP A 56 3.33 -7.22 -2.84
N HIS A 57 2.84 -6.08 -2.35
CA HIS A 57 1.65 -5.44 -2.90
C HIS A 57 1.93 -4.85 -4.31
N PRO A 58 1.02 -4.99 -5.29
CA PRO A 58 1.27 -4.55 -6.67
C PRO A 58 1.73 -3.09 -6.80
N LEU A 59 1.22 -2.20 -5.94
CA LEU A 59 1.60 -0.79 -5.95
C LEU A 59 3.08 -0.51 -5.60
N VAL A 60 3.80 -1.44 -4.98
CA VAL A 60 5.21 -1.24 -4.60
C VAL A 60 6.14 -2.35 -5.07
N THR A 61 5.61 -3.46 -5.59
CA THR A 61 6.34 -4.69 -5.91
C THR A 61 7.47 -4.53 -6.94
N ASN A 62 7.51 -3.46 -7.74
CA ASN A 62 8.53 -3.26 -8.78
C ASN A 62 9.86 -2.68 -8.23
N HIS A 63 10.29 -3.14 -7.05
CA HIS A 63 11.54 -2.76 -6.40
C HIS A 63 12.61 -3.87 -6.53
N ASP A 64 13.88 -3.54 -6.23
CA ASP A 64 14.94 -4.54 -6.10
C ASP A 64 14.61 -5.50 -4.94
N SER A 65 14.69 -6.81 -5.17
CA SER A 65 14.47 -7.83 -4.12
C SER A 65 15.45 -7.73 -2.95
N ARG A 66 16.61 -7.08 -3.13
CA ARG A 66 17.58 -6.85 -2.07
C ARG A 66 17.29 -5.62 -1.21
N ASP A 67 16.45 -4.71 -1.72
CA ASP A 67 16.07 -3.47 -1.03
C ASP A 67 14.54 -3.31 -1.09
N PRO A 68 13.80 -4.03 -0.23
CA PRO A 68 12.35 -4.06 -0.29
C PRO A 68 11.74 -2.72 0.10
N VAL A 69 10.89 -2.21 -0.81
CA VAL A 69 10.22 -0.91 -0.65
C VAL A 69 8.77 -1.12 -0.23
N THR A 70 8.27 -0.25 0.64
CA THR A 70 6.89 -0.28 1.17
C THR A 70 6.10 0.99 0.88
N HIS A 71 6.70 1.95 0.17
CA HIS A 71 6.05 3.20 -0.23
C HIS A 71 6.22 3.41 -1.74
N PRO A 72 5.19 3.87 -2.47
CA PRO A 72 5.33 4.32 -3.84
C PRO A 72 6.42 5.39 -3.98
N GLY A 73 7.34 5.18 -4.90
CA GLY A 73 8.51 6.02 -5.11
C GLY A 73 9.26 5.65 -6.38
N ARG A 74 10.40 6.32 -6.61
CA ARG A 74 11.23 6.08 -7.81
C ARG A 74 11.81 4.67 -7.83
N GLU A 75 12.08 4.15 -6.64
CA GLU A 75 12.60 2.82 -6.36
C GLU A 75 11.67 1.72 -6.83
N CYS A 76 10.37 2.01 -6.99
CA CYS A 76 9.38 1.09 -7.55
C CYS A 76 8.67 1.62 -8.81
N GLY A 77 9.25 2.64 -9.47
CA GLY A 77 8.86 3.08 -10.81
C GLY A 77 8.00 4.34 -10.88
N TYR A 78 7.66 4.98 -9.76
CA TYR A 78 6.84 6.19 -9.76
C TYR A 78 7.68 7.46 -9.75
N ASN A 79 7.38 8.38 -10.66
CA ASN A 79 8.04 9.68 -10.77
C ASN A 79 7.05 10.82 -10.54
N GLY A 80 7.55 12.01 -10.22
CA GLY A 80 6.73 13.20 -10.00
C GLY A 80 5.80 13.17 -8.77
N LEU A 81 5.96 12.20 -7.86
CA LEU A 81 5.17 12.13 -6.63
C LEU A 81 5.49 13.31 -5.70
N ASP A 82 4.44 13.88 -5.12
CA ASP A 82 4.51 14.90 -4.07
C ASP A 82 3.28 14.80 -3.15
N HIS A 83 3.43 15.19 -1.89
CA HIS A 83 2.32 15.27 -0.92
C HIS A 83 1.36 14.05 -0.95
N THR A 84 1.94 12.85 -0.81
CA THR A 84 1.24 11.59 -1.05
C THR A 84 0.54 11.05 0.18
N ILE A 85 -0.69 10.53 0.00
CA ILE A 85 -1.46 9.77 0.98
C ILE A 85 -1.76 8.39 0.41
N TYR A 86 -1.59 7.36 1.24
CA TYR A 86 -1.76 5.96 0.84
C TYR A 86 -3.09 5.40 1.35
N LEU A 87 -3.73 4.59 0.52
CA LEU A 87 -4.90 3.77 0.82
C LEU A 87 -4.58 2.30 0.49
N ALA A 88 -5.36 1.37 1.04
CA ALA A 88 -5.10 -0.07 0.89
C ALA A 88 -4.91 -0.50 -0.59
N ASN A 89 -5.69 0.03 -1.54
CA ASN A 89 -5.60 -0.33 -2.95
C ASN A 89 -5.39 0.89 -3.88
N ALA A 90 -4.94 2.03 -3.35
CA ALA A 90 -4.70 3.23 -4.13
C ALA A 90 -3.79 4.20 -3.38
N PHE A 91 -3.22 5.19 -4.06
CA PHE A 91 -2.65 6.35 -3.40
C PHE A 91 -3.03 7.63 -4.14
N ILE A 92 -3.08 8.73 -3.41
CA ILE A 92 -3.31 10.07 -3.95
C ILE A 92 -2.02 10.86 -3.80
N THR A 93 -1.57 11.49 -4.87
CA THR A 93 -0.43 12.41 -4.85
C THR A 93 -0.86 13.78 -5.38
N CYS A 94 -0.31 14.85 -4.82
CA CYS A 94 -0.69 16.23 -5.13
C CYS A 94 0.53 17.05 -5.61
N PRO A 95 1.10 16.75 -6.79
CA PRO A 95 2.19 17.53 -7.37
C PRO A 95 1.78 18.96 -7.70
N TYR A 96 2.71 19.91 -7.55
CA TYR A 96 2.53 21.30 -8.00
C TYR A 96 2.67 21.48 -9.53
N ARG A 97 3.11 20.44 -10.24
CA ARG A 97 3.07 20.36 -11.72
C ARG A 97 1.76 19.72 -12.18
N ASP A 98 1.53 19.61 -13.47
CA ASP A 98 0.32 19.04 -14.10
C ASP A 98 0.05 17.53 -13.83
N GLY A 99 0.93 16.87 -13.08
CA GLY A 99 0.88 15.46 -12.73
C GLY A 99 1.10 14.49 -13.89
N GLN A 100 1.51 14.96 -15.08
CA GLN A 100 1.71 14.08 -16.23
C GLN A 100 2.85 13.09 -16.01
N GLU A 101 3.91 13.51 -15.32
CA GLU A 101 5.04 12.63 -14.93
C GLU A 101 4.58 11.42 -14.10
N VAL A 102 3.57 11.61 -13.23
CA VAL A 102 2.96 10.52 -12.45
C VAL A 102 2.23 9.55 -13.39
N ILE A 103 1.37 10.07 -14.26
CA ILE A 103 0.56 9.26 -15.19
C ILE A 103 1.46 8.47 -16.15
N ASP A 104 2.48 9.12 -16.71
CA ASP A 104 3.45 8.48 -17.60
C ASP A 104 4.23 7.39 -16.87
N SER A 105 4.60 7.62 -15.60
CA SER A 105 5.29 6.62 -14.79
C SER A 105 4.42 5.39 -14.54
N VAL A 106 3.11 5.57 -14.29
CA VAL A 106 2.16 4.47 -14.14
C VAL A 106 1.97 3.69 -15.43
N ALA A 107 1.85 4.39 -16.57
CA ALA A 107 1.72 3.75 -17.88
C ALA A 107 2.98 2.95 -18.28
N ALA A 108 4.15 3.34 -17.76
CA ALA A 108 5.42 2.66 -17.99
C ALA A 108 5.68 1.48 -17.04
N LEU A 109 4.82 1.25 -16.03
CA LEU A 109 5.00 0.13 -15.12
C LEU A 109 4.90 -1.22 -15.87
N PRO A 110 5.71 -2.22 -15.48
CA PRO A 110 5.55 -3.57 -15.99
C PRO A 110 4.14 -4.11 -15.69
N PRO A 111 3.51 -4.86 -16.62
CA PRO A 111 2.24 -5.53 -16.34
C PRO A 111 2.36 -6.46 -15.12
N HIS A 112 1.34 -6.45 -14.26
CA HIS A 112 1.26 -7.32 -13.09
C HIS A 112 0.29 -8.48 -13.34
N PRO A 113 0.60 -9.73 -12.93
CA PRO A 113 -0.18 -10.91 -13.32
C PRO A 113 -1.55 -11.05 -12.64
N VAL A 114 -1.86 -10.23 -11.63
CA VAL A 114 -3.08 -10.34 -10.81
C VAL A 114 -3.77 -9.01 -10.51
N ALA A 115 -3.27 -7.91 -11.08
CA ALA A 115 -3.81 -6.59 -10.85
C ALA A 115 -3.49 -5.64 -12.00
N THR A 116 -4.37 -4.67 -12.22
CA THR A 116 -4.18 -3.56 -13.13
C THR A 116 -3.93 -2.28 -12.33
N ILE A 117 -2.84 -1.58 -12.63
CA ILE A 117 -2.53 -0.27 -12.04
C ILE A 117 -2.84 0.81 -13.08
N SER A 118 -3.57 1.84 -12.67
CA SER A 118 -3.89 2.97 -13.54
C SER A 118 -3.87 4.29 -12.76
N ALA A 119 -3.75 5.41 -13.48
CA ALA A 119 -3.70 6.74 -12.90
C ALA A 119 -4.74 7.66 -13.58
N GLU A 120 -5.37 8.52 -12.80
CA GLU A 120 -6.29 9.54 -13.31
C GLU A 120 -6.16 10.85 -12.55
N ARG A 121 -6.43 11.96 -13.24
CA ARG A 121 -6.53 13.29 -12.62
C ARG A 121 -7.87 13.38 -11.90
N LEU A 122 -7.85 13.88 -10.68
CA LEU A 122 -9.07 14.15 -9.92
C LEU A 122 -9.58 15.55 -10.26
N ASP A 123 -10.88 15.66 -10.58
CA ASP A 123 -11.56 16.95 -10.78
C ASP A 123 -12.02 17.56 -9.44
N VAL A 124 -11.12 17.60 -8.46
CA VAL A 124 -11.30 18.22 -7.15
C VAL A 124 -9.99 18.82 -6.68
N GLN A 125 -10.05 19.71 -5.69
CA GLN A 125 -8.85 20.27 -5.10
C GLN A 125 -8.47 19.49 -3.85
N LEU A 126 -7.24 18.99 -3.81
CA LEU A 126 -6.67 18.39 -2.60
C LEU A 126 -5.36 19.09 -2.26
N TYR A 127 -5.04 19.07 -0.98
CA TYR A 127 -3.84 19.62 -0.35
C TYR A 127 -3.72 21.16 -0.41
N GLN A 128 -3.58 21.75 -1.60
CA GLN A 128 -3.47 23.20 -1.83
C GLN A 128 -4.02 23.60 -3.20
N PRO A 129 -4.50 24.85 -3.42
CA PRO A 129 -5.13 25.30 -4.66
C PRO A 129 -4.32 25.15 -5.96
N ASN A 130 -3.00 25.09 -5.89
CA ASN A 130 -2.11 24.94 -7.05
C ASN A 130 -1.57 23.52 -7.23
N ALA A 131 -2.00 22.57 -6.39
CA ALA A 131 -1.67 21.17 -6.56
C ALA A 131 -2.64 20.51 -7.55
N ASN A 132 -2.16 19.52 -8.30
CA ASN A 132 -2.95 18.77 -9.29
C ASN A 132 -3.09 17.34 -8.80
N PRO A 133 -4.20 16.98 -8.12
CA PRO A 133 -4.30 15.68 -7.48
C PRO A 133 -4.44 14.55 -8.50
N ILE A 134 -3.58 13.54 -8.37
CA ILE A 134 -3.58 12.32 -9.18
C ILE A 134 -3.94 11.15 -8.26
N LEU A 135 -4.96 10.39 -8.66
CA LEU A 135 -5.28 9.10 -8.05
C LEU A 135 -4.58 8.00 -8.84
N VAL A 136 -3.73 7.24 -8.17
CA VAL A 136 -3.20 5.98 -8.69
C VAL A 136 -3.93 4.84 -7.99
N LYS A 137 -4.54 3.95 -8.76
CA LYS A 137 -5.40 2.87 -8.27
C LYS A 137 -4.88 1.51 -8.71
N CYS A 138 -5.06 0.52 -7.85
CA CYS A 138 -4.76 -0.87 -8.08
C CYS A 138 -6.07 -1.65 -8.05
N ASP A 139 -6.52 -2.11 -9.22
CA ASP A 139 -7.71 -2.93 -9.37
C ASP A 139 -7.26 -4.40 -9.48
N TRP A 140 -7.63 -5.23 -8.51
CA TRP A 140 -7.34 -6.67 -8.53
C TRP A 140 -8.15 -7.37 -9.63
N ASP A 141 -7.51 -8.25 -10.40
CA ASP A 141 -8.18 -8.95 -11.51
C ASP A 141 -9.27 -9.90 -11.01
N LYS A 142 -9.08 -10.43 -9.80
CA LYS A 142 -10.10 -11.20 -9.08
C LYS A 142 -10.72 -10.33 -7.99
N PRO A 143 -12.05 -10.33 -7.84
CA PRO A 143 -12.71 -9.58 -6.79
C PRO A 143 -12.25 -10.07 -5.43
N LEU A 144 -11.96 -9.11 -4.54
CA LEU A 144 -11.70 -9.40 -3.14
C LEU A 144 -12.99 -9.81 -2.42
N PRO A 145 -12.91 -10.52 -1.29
CA PRO A 145 -14.07 -10.81 -0.44
C PRO A 145 -14.77 -9.54 0.04
N MET A 146 -15.97 -9.68 0.63
CA MET A 146 -16.76 -8.53 1.09
C MET A 146 -16.05 -7.65 2.14
N ASP A 147 -15.19 -8.25 2.96
CA ASP A 147 -14.37 -7.53 3.95
C ASP A 147 -13.16 -6.82 3.31
N ARG A 148 -12.96 -6.99 2.00
CA ARG A 148 -11.88 -6.45 1.16
C ARG A 148 -10.47 -6.82 1.66
N MET A 149 -10.37 -7.83 2.50
CA MET A 149 -9.09 -8.38 2.93
C MET A 149 -8.51 -9.23 1.81
N ILE A 150 -7.21 -9.11 1.59
CA ILE A 150 -6.49 -9.90 0.59
C ILE A 150 -6.44 -11.36 1.09
N PRO A 151 -7.02 -12.32 0.34
CA PRO A 151 -7.07 -13.70 0.79
C PRO A 151 -5.68 -14.34 0.73
N LEU A 152 -5.47 -15.37 1.54
CA LEU A 152 -4.22 -16.14 1.55
C LEU A 152 -3.82 -16.67 0.16
N SER A 153 -4.81 -17.07 -0.65
CA SER A 153 -4.61 -17.58 -2.02
C SER A 153 -4.03 -16.53 -2.99
N LEU A 154 -4.05 -15.25 -2.62
CA LEU A 154 -3.45 -14.15 -3.38
C LEU A 154 -2.18 -13.63 -2.70
N ALA A 155 -2.22 -13.41 -1.39
CA ALA A 155 -1.07 -12.89 -0.64
C ALA A 155 0.13 -13.85 -0.64
N MET A 156 -0.10 -15.14 -0.38
CA MET A 156 1.00 -16.09 -0.20
C MET A 156 1.81 -16.33 -1.48
N PRO A 157 1.21 -16.52 -2.67
CA PRO A 157 1.99 -16.59 -3.91
C PRO A 157 2.87 -15.37 -4.13
N LEU A 158 2.34 -14.15 -3.96
CA LEU A 158 3.10 -12.91 -4.13
C LEU A 158 4.26 -12.79 -3.12
N ILE A 159 4.03 -13.19 -1.87
CA ILE A 159 5.09 -13.26 -0.85
C ILE A 159 6.16 -14.26 -1.28
N LEU A 160 5.79 -15.48 -1.69
CA LEU A 160 6.76 -16.51 -2.05
C LEU A 160 7.58 -16.11 -3.29
N GLU A 161 6.97 -15.47 -4.28
CA GLU A 161 7.66 -14.94 -5.46
C GLU A 161 8.74 -13.93 -5.09
N LYS A 162 8.52 -13.14 -4.04
CA LYS A 162 9.50 -12.16 -3.54
C LYS A 162 10.56 -12.78 -2.64
N GLU A 163 10.15 -13.62 -1.71
CA GLU A 163 11.03 -14.05 -0.62
C GLU A 163 11.82 -15.32 -0.93
N ILE A 164 11.28 -16.27 -1.72
CA ILE A 164 12.02 -17.50 -2.03
C ILE A 164 13.35 -17.17 -2.71
N PRO A 165 13.44 -16.33 -3.77
CA PRO A 165 14.70 -16.07 -4.45
C PRO A 165 15.85 -15.60 -3.55
N CYS A 166 15.54 -14.99 -2.40
CA CYS A 166 16.51 -14.49 -1.43
C CYS A 166 17.47 -15.55 -0.89
N TRP A 167 17.12 -16.85 -0.92
CA TRP A 167 18.01 -17.94 -0.49
C TRP A 167 19.36 -17.93 -1.21
N ARG A 168 19.42 -17.34 -2.41
CA ARG A 168 20.64 -17.26 -3.22
C ARG A 168 21.67 -16.26 -2.70
N TRP A 169 21.27 -15.31 -1.85
CA TRP A 169 22.16 -14.24 -1.38
C TRP A 169 22.01 -13.91 0.11
N SER A 170 20.97 -14.38 0.78
CA SER A 170 20.80 -14.20 2.22
C SER A 170 21.84 -15.01 2.99
N GLU A 171 22.42 -14.38 4.01
CA GLU A 171 23.33 -15.03 4.97
C GLU A 171 22.61 -15.39 6.28
N VAL A 172 21.45 -14.77 6.51
CA VAL A 172 20.62 -14.94 7.70
C VAL A 172 19.15 -15.11 7.32
N ALA A 173 18.45 -15.90 8.12
CA ALA A 173 17.02 -16.06 8.03
C ALA A 173 16.32 -15.06 8.96
N GLU A 174 15.65 -14.07 8.35
CA GLU A 174 14.89 -13.05 9.06
C GLU A 174 13.67 -13.66 9.78
N THR A 175 13.41 -13.23 11.01
CA THR A 175 12.30 -13.78 11.80
C THR A 175 10.96 -13.17 11.38
N TRP A 176 9.85 -13.76 11.84
CA TRP A 176 8.54 -13.11 11.69
C TRP A 176 8.52 -11.69 12.28
N GLU A 177 9.23 -11.44 13.37
CA GLU A 177 9.16 -10.14 14.03
C GLU A 177 9.83 -9.04 13.20
N SER A 178 10.90 -9.37 12.45
CA SER A 178 11.54 -8.44 11.51
C SER A 178 10.82 -8.36 10.16
N MET A 179 10.25 -9.45 9.66
CA MET A 179 9.56 -9.47 8.35
C MET A 179 8.09 -9.04 8.40
N ARG A 180 7.44 -9.11 9.55
CA ARG A 180 6.02 -8.73 9.73
C ARG A 180 5.64 -7.41 9.06
N PRO A 181 6.40 -6.30 9.20
CA PRO A 181 6.04 -5.03 8.57
C PRO A 181 5.97 -5.14 7.04
N TYR A 182 6.87 -5.89 6.43
CA TYR A 182 6.92 -6.13 4.98
C TYR A 182 5.81 -7.07 4.51
N PHE A 183 5.41 -8.03 5.34
CA PHE A 183 4.33 -8.96 4.99
C PHE A 183 2.93 -8.40 5.23
N LEU A 184 2.76 -7.55 6.24
CA LEU A 184 1.45 -7.05 6.63
C LEU A 184 1.16 -5.64 6.13
N GLY A 185 2.19 -4.86 5.75
CA GLY A 185 2.06 -3.41 5.61
C GLY A 185 1.74 -2.75 6.94
N ALA A 186 1.57 -1.44 6.98
CA ALA A 186 1.21 -0.69 8.19
C ALA A 186 -0.06 0.15 7.98
N PRO A 187 -0.92 0.29 9.01
CA PRO A 187 -0.77 -0.23 10.38
C PRO A 187 -1.07 -1.73 10.50
N TYR A 188 -0.44 -2.38 11.47
CA TYR A 188 -0.56 -3.83 11.67
C TYR A 188 -0.59 -4.25 13.15
N GLY A 189 -1.19 -5.39 13.38
CA GLY A 189 -1.13 -6.17 14.61
C GLY A 189 -0.08 -7.27 14.57
N SER A 190 -0.10 -8.14 15.57
CA SER A 190 0.84 -9.25 15.62
C SER A 190 0.73 -10.20 14.41
N ARG A 191 -0.46 -10.32 13.81
CA ARG A 191 -0.83 -11.31 12.77
C ARG A 191 -1.98 -10.85 11.84
N SER A 192 -2.27 -9.57 11.79
CA SER A 192 -3.32 -8.99 10.93
C SER A 192 -2.98 -7.54 10.62
N SER A 193 -3.59 -6.97 9.59
CA SER A 193 -3.46 -5.55 9.23
C SER A 193 -4.72 -5.08 8.52
N LEU A 194 -4.65 -3.89 7.91
CA LEU A 194 -5.69 -3.42 6.99
C LEU A 194 -5.67 -4.12 5.62
N PHE A 195 -4.70 -5.02 5.38
CA PHE A 195 -4.58 -5.79 4.15
C PHE A 195 -5.02 -7.23 4.31
N VAL A 196 -4.72 -7.86 5.45
CA VAL A 196 -5.00 -9.29 5.69
C VAL A 196 -5.62 -9.52 7.05
N ASN A 197 -6.56 -10.45 7.12
CA ASN A 197 -7.21 -10.86 8.36
C ASN A 197 -6.28 -11.74 9.23
N GLN A 198 -6.73 -12.02 10.46
CA GLN A 198 -5.94 -12.76 11.44
C GLN A 198 -5.62 -14.21 11.02
N GLU A 199 -6.54 -14.87 10.34
CA GLU A 199 -6.35 -16.24 9.84
C GLU A 199 -5.27 -16.27 8.75
N THR A 200 -5.35 -15.35 7.80
CA THR A 200 -4.39 -15.18 6.71
C THR A 200 -3.00 -14.87 7.27
N GLY A 201 -2.87 -13.85 8.12
CA GLY A 201 -1.58 -13.48 8.69
C GLY A 201 -0.98 -14.55 9.63
N GLN A 202 -1.82 -15.29 10.36
CA GLN A 202 -1.36 -16.45 11.15
C GLN A 202 -0.82 -17.57 10.25
N THR A 203 -1.40 -17.76 9.07
CA THR A 203 -0.96 -18.79 8.13
C THR A 203 0.32 -18.37 7.40
N ILE A 204 0.43 -17.11 6.98
CA ILE A 204 1.68 -16.53 6.45
C ILE A 204 2.81 -16.72 7.47
N LYS A 205 2.59 -16.40 8.76
CA LYS A 205 3.58 -16.62 9.82
C LYS A 205 4.04 -18.08 9.92
N LYS A 206 3.10 -19.03 9.85
CA LYS A 206 3.43 -20.47 9.92
C LYS A 206 4.30 -20.89 8.74
N ILE A 207 3.96 -20.47 7.53
CA ILE A 207 4.70 -20.78 6.32
C ILE A 207 6.10 -20.15 6.37
N TRP A 208 6.19 -18.86 6.73
CA TRP A 208 7.48 -18.19 6.88
C TRP A 208 8.40 -18.89 7.89
N ASN A 209 7.87 -19.22 9.07
CA ASN A 209 8.61 -19.97 10.08
C ASN A 209 9.09 -21.32 9.54
N ALA A 210 8.23 -22.06 8.82
CA ALA A 210 8.63 -23.33 8.21
C ALA A 210 9.78 -23.16 7.21
N LEU A 211 9.76 -22.10 6.38
CA LEU A 211 10.83 -21.79 5.43
C LEU A 211 12.15 -21.49 6.14
N ILE A 212 12.16 -20.61 7.14
CA ILE A 212 13.41 -20.24 7.83
C ILE A 212 14.02 -21.41 8.62
N TYR A 213 13.20 -22.34 9.13
CA TYR A 213 13.69 -23.54 9.82
C TYR A 213 14.31 -24.59 8.90
N THR A 214 14.16 -24.46 7.58
CA THR A 214 14.90 -25.32 6.63
C THR A 214 16.40 -24.99 6.59
N GLY A 215 16.80 -23.80 7.06
CA GLY A 215 18.16 -23.29 6.90
C GLY A 215 18.47 -22.72 5.52
N MET A 216 17.49 -22.63 4.60
CA MET A 216 17.72 -22.18 3.23
C MET A 216 18.23 -20.74 3.10
N PHE A 217 17.95 -19.88 4.08
CA PHE A 217 18.41 -18.49 4.10
C PHE A 217 19.64 -18.29 5.00
N GLY A 218 20.24 -19.36 5.53
CA GLY A 218 21.28 -19.30 6.54
C GLY A 218 20.75 -19.43 7.97
N HIS A 219 21.53 -18.96 8.94
CA HIS A 219 21.18 -19.07 10.36
C HIS A 219 20.08 -18.08 10.75
N ILE A 220 19.23 -18.45 11.70
CA ILE A 220 18.15 -17.57 12.16
C ILE A 220 18.75 -16.34 12.85
N ARG A 221 18.30 -15.15 12.44
CA ARG A 221 18.70 -13.87 13.04
C ARG A 221 18.08 -13.75 14.43
N VAL A 222 18.89 -13.93 15.47
CA VAL A 222 18.49 -13.81 16.89
C VAL A 222 18.51 -12.35 17.33
#